data_AF-A0A238L969-F1
#
_entry.id   AF-A0A238L969-F1
#
_cell.length_a   1.000
_cell.length_b   1.000
_cell.length_c   1.000
_cell.angle_alpha   90.00
_cell.angle_beta   90.00
_cell.angle_gamma   90.00
#
_symmetry.space_group_name_H-M   'P 1'
#
loop_
_entity.id
_entity.type
_entity.pdbx_description
1 polymer ?
#
loop_
_entity_poly.entity_id
_entity_poly.type
_entity_poly.pdbx_seq_one_letter_code
_entity_poly.pdbx_strand_id
1 'polypeptide(L)'
;MAGASRDQILDFQKGVDIIVVAGLSPGVFEFRGTAAFAPSGNPELRLFESATGSTIVQFDADGNGSIDAEIRVANVTGLTAEDFVL
;
A
#
# COMPACT_ATOMS: atom_id res chain seq x y z
N MET A 1 1.98 17.61 -3.41
CA MET A 1 2.93 16.66 -2.79
C MET A 1 2.16 15.86 -1.76
N ALA A 2 1.92 14.59 -2.01
CA ALA A 2 1.06 13.75 -1.18
C ALA A 2 1.68 13.36 0.18
N GLY A 3 2.95 13.68 0.45
CA GLY A 3 3.68 13.21 1.63
C GLY A 3 3.33 13.84 2.98
N ALA A 4 2.65 14.99 3.03
CA ALA A 4 2.41 15.73 4.28
C ALA A 4 1.12 15.32 5.03
N SER A 5 0.21 14.56 4.40
CA SER A 5 -1.11 14.22 4.94
C SER A 5 -1.44 12.72 4.87
N ARG A 6 -0.43 11.85 4.71
CA ARG A 6 -0.65 10.40 4.67
C ARG A 6 -0.91 9.87 6.07
N ASP A 7 -1.82 8.90 6.16
CA ASP A 7 -1.98 8.13 7.38
C ASP A 7 -0.67 7.41 7.74
N GLN A 8 -0.42 7.28 9.04
CA GLN A 8 0.79 6.64 9.55
C GLN A 8 0.45 5.56 10.56
N ILE A 9 1.02 4.37 10.34
CA ILE A 9 1.03 3.27 11.29
C ILE A 9 2.44 3.23 11.89
N LEU A 10 2.57 3.49 13.18
CA LEU A 10 3.87 3.74 13.82
C LEU A 10 4.50 2.49 14.45
N ASP A 11 3.70 1.46 14.70
CA ASP A 11 4.06 0.30 15.54
C ASP A 11 3.60 -1.05 14.97
N PHE A 12 3.40 -1.13 13.64
CA PHE A 12 2.97 -2.35 12.96
C PHE A 12 3.90 -3.54 13.26
N GLN A 13 3.31 -4.66 13.68
CA GLN A 13 3.99 -5.91 13.98
C GLN A 13 3.64 -6.98 12.93
N LYS A 14 4.60 -7.31 12.07
CA LYS A 14 4.44 -8.35 11.04
C LYS A 14 4.02 -9.69 11.65
N GLY A 15 3.03 -10.34 11.04
CA GLY A 15 2.48 -11.63 11.49
C GLY A 15 1.61 -11.55 12.75
N VAL A 16 1.37 -10.35 13.29
CA VAL A 16 0.45 -10.10 14.41
C VAL A 16 -0.65 -9.16 13.95
N ASP A 17 -0.26 -8.03 13.37
CA ASP A 17 -1.17 -7.00 12.86
C ASP A 17 -1.50 -7.23 11.39
N ILE A 18 -2.65 -6.70 10.97
CA ILE A 18 -3.16 -6.78 9.59
C ILE A 18 -3.67 -5.40 9.16
N ILE A 19 -3.35 -4.99 7.93
CA ILE A 19 -3.87 -3.76 7.33
C ILE A 19 -5.08 -4.11 6.46
N VAL A 20 -6.27 -3.72 6.89
CA VAL A 20 -7.50 -3.95 6.14
C VAL A 20 -7.73 -2.80 5.16
N VAL A 21 -7.74 -3.11 3.87
CA VAL A 21 -7.97 -2.17 2.77
C VAL A 21 -9.13 -2.59 1.86
N ALA A 22 -9.70 -3.77 2.12
CA ALA A 22 -10.94 -4.22 1.49
C ALA A 22 -12.03 -3.16 1.62
N GLY A 23 -12.63 -2.80 0.49
CA GLY A 23 -13.68 -1.78 0.41
C GLY A 23 -13.18 -0.34 0.28
N LEU A 24 -11.87 -0.08 0.22
CA LEU A 24 -11.36 1.24 -0.17
C LEU A 24 -11.54 1.53 -1.68
N SER A 25 -11.82 0.51 -2.49
CA SER A 25 -12.23 0.65 -3.88
C SER A 25 -13.45 -0.25 -4.17
N PRO A 26 -14.17 -0.05 -5.30
CA PRO A 26 -15.26 -0.95 -5.72
C PRO A 26 -14.79 -2.38 -6.05
N GLY A 27 -13.50 -2.56 -6.35
CA GLY A 27 -12.88 -3.85 -6.65
C GLY A 27 -11.92 -4.32 -5.56
N VAL A 28 -11.36 -5.51 -5.74
CA VAL A 28 -10.28 -6.05 -4.89
C VAL A 28 -8.95 -5.53 -5.44
N PHE A 29 -8.07 -5.05 -4.57
CA PHE A 29 -6.74 -4.61 -4.99
C PHE A 29 -5.88 -5.80 -5.45
N GLU A 30 -5.23 -5.65 -6.59
CA GLU A 30 -4.14 -6.54 -7.01
C GLU A 30 -2.85 -6.15 -6.27
N PHE A 31 -2.28 -7.08 -5.50
CA PHE A 31 -1.02 -6.84 -4.82
C PHE A 31 0.16 -6.96 -5.80
N ARG A 32 0.87 -5.84 -6.00
CA ARG A 32 2.02 -5.72 -6.91
C ARG A 32 3.37 -5.90 -6.23
N GLY A 33 3.41 -5.97 -4.90
CA GLY A 33 4.66 -5.89 -4.14
C GLY A 33 5.39 -4.60 -4.49
N THR A 34 6.69 -4.66 -4.80
CA THR A 34 7.49 -3.49 -5.18
C THR A 34 7.45 -3.16 -6.67
N ALA A 35 6.65 -3.87 -7.47
CA ALA A 35 6.51 -3.57 -8.90
C ALA A 35 5.74 -2.26 -9.11
N ALA A 36 6.02 -1.60 -10.24
CA ALA A 36 5.25 -0.43 -10.64
C ALA A 36 3.78 -0.79 -10.92
N PHE A 37 2.92 0.24 -10.84
CA PHE A 37 1.53 0.10 -11.26
C PHE A 37 1.46 -0.14 -12.77
N ALA A 38 0.46 -0.89 -13.21
CA ALA A 38 0.08 -1.04 -14.60
C ALA A 38 -1.27 -0.32 -14.81
N PRO A 39 -1.46 0.38 -15.94
CA PRO A 39 -2.77 0.96 -16.29
C PRO A 39 -3.72 -0.16 -16.77
N SER A 40 -4.08 -1.06 -15.85
CA SER A 40 -4.84 -2.28 -16.12
C SER A 40 -6.35 -2.04 -16.09
N GLY A 41 -6.80 -0.94 -15.48
CA GLY A 41 -8.20 -0.68 -15.13
C GLY A 41 -8.67 -1.43 -13.88
N ASN A 42 -7.81 -2.23 -13.24
CA ASN A 42 -8.08 -2.86 -11.96
C ASN A 42 -7.42 -2.05 -10.83
N PRO A 43 -8.00 -2.03 -9.62
CA PRO A 43 -7.33 -1.45 -8.47
C PRO A 43 -6.03 -2.20 -8.15
N GLU A 44 -4.94 -1.48 -7.88
CA GLU A 44 -3.63 -2.05 -7.53
C GLU A 44 -3.06 -1.46 -6.23
N LEU A 45 -2.36 -2.31 -5.45
CA LEU A 45 -1.62 -1.91 -4.26
C LEU A 45 -0.14 -2.25 -4.47
N ARG A 46 0.75 -1.28 -4.26
CA ARG A 46 2.20 -1.50 -4.30
C ARG A 46 2.91 -0.95 -3.07
N LEU A 47 4.14 -1.41 -2.89
CA LEU A 47 5.02 -1.06 -1.79
C LEU A 47 6.19 -0.23 -2.33
N PHE A 48 6.40 0.95 -1.73
CA PHE A 48 7.59 1.74 -1.91
C PHE A 48 8.39 1.75 -0.61
N GLU A 49 9.45 0.95 -0.55
CA GLU A 49 10.30 0.84 0.63
C GLU A 49 11.36 1.95 0.61
N SER A 50 11.36 2.76 1.67
CA SER A 50 12.35 3.82 1.85
C SER A 50 13.67 3.26 2.39
N ALA A 51 14.78 3.91 2.02
CA ALA A 51 16.11 3.58 2.54
C ALA A 51 16.22 3.74 4.07
N THR A 52 15.29 4.45 4.70
CA THR A 52 15.23 4.63 6.17
C THR A 52 14.39 3.53 6.86
N GLY A 53 14.00 2.47 6.14
CA GLY A 53 13.36 1.29 6.73
C GLY A 53 11.86 1.40 6.93
N SER A 54 11.19 2.42 6.38
CA SER A 54 9.72 2.49 6.36
C SER A 54 9.17 2.07 5.00
N THR A 55 7.94 1.56 4.97
CA THR A 55 7.20 1.28 3.73
C THR A 55 6.15 2.34 3.50
N ILE A 56 6.04 2.85 2.28
CA ILE A 56 4.87 3.57 1.81
C ILE A 56 4.02 2.58 1.02
N VAL A 57 2.85 2.26 1.55
CA VAL A 57 1.81 1.53 0.81
C VAL A 57 1.11 2.54 -0.09
N GLN A 58 1.09 2.27 -1.40
CA GLN A 58 0.47 3.15 -2.39
C GLN A 58 -0.68 2.41 -3.06
N PHE A 59 -1.75 3.13 -3.35
CA PHE A 59 -2.96 2.62 -3.98
C PHE A 59 -3.21 3.33 -5.31
N ASP A 60 -3.56 2.55 -6.31
CA ASP A 60 -4.19 2.96 -7.57
C ASP A 60 -5.60 2.38 -7.53
N ALA A 61 -6.59 3.16 -7.10
CA ALA A 61 -7.94 2.66 -6.83
C ALA A 61 -8.82 2.66 -8.09
N ASP A 62 -8.49 3.48 -9.09
CA ASP A 62 -9.21 3.55 -10.36
C ASP A 62 -8.51 2.80 -11.52
N GLY A 63 -7.31 2.27 -11.28
CA GLY A 63 -6.56 1.44 -12.23
C GLY A 63 -5.90 2.24 -13.36
N ASN A 64 -5.68 3.55 -13.17
CA ASN A 64 -5.13 4.44 -14.18
C ASN A 64 -3.59 4.43 -14.25
N GLY A 65 -2.93 3.70 -13.35
CA GLY A 65 -1.47 3.61 -13.21
C GLY A 65 -0.84 4.68 -12.32
N SER A 66 -1.64 5.53 -11.67
CA SER A 66 -1.19 6.64 -10.81
C SER A 66 -1.50 6.35 -9.34
N ILE A 67 -0.91 7.15 -8.46
CA ILE A 67 -1.12 7.02 -7.02
C ILE A 67 -2.32 7.89 -6.61
N ASP A 68 -3.34 7.25 -6.05
CA ASP A 68 -4.55 7.89 -5.54
C ASP A 68 -4.50 8.13 -4.03
N ALA A 69 -3.93 7.18 -3.28
CA ALA A 69 -3.82 7.24 -1.82
C ALA A 69 -2.55 6.56 -1.32
N GLU A 70 -2.14 6.89 -0.09
CA GLU A 70 -0.91 6.37 0.50
C GLU A 70 -0.99 6.24 2.03
N ILE A 71 -0.39 5.19 2.57
CA ILE A 71 -0.18 4.97 4.02
C ILE A 71 1.30 4.77 4.27
N ARG A 72 1.85 5.39 5.32
CA ARG A 72 3.21 5.07 5.78
C ARG A 72 3.15 4.05 6.92
N VAL A 73 3.87 2.95 6.76
CA VAL A 73 4.17 2.00 7.82
C VAL A 73 5.59 2.26 8.30
N ALA A 74 5.72 2.85 9.49
CA ALA A 74 7.00 3.30 10.01
C ALA A 74 7.88 2.11 10.42
N ASN A 75 9.16 2.17 10.08
CA ASN A 75 10.17 1.21 10.51
C ASN A 75 9.88 -0.26 10.18
N VAL A 76 9.06 -0.49 9.14
CA VAL A 76 8.77 -1.83 8.60
C VAL A 76 9.04 -1.84 7.09
N THR A 77 9.76 -2.85 6.64
CA THR A 77 9.92 -3.26 5.24
C THR A 77 9.61 -4.75 5.07
N GLY A 78 9.56 -5.21 3.84
CA GLY A 78 9.30 -6.58 3.47
C GLY A 78 7.86 -7.00 3.70
N LEU A 79 6.89 -6.07 3.67
CA LEU A 79 5.48 -6.42 3.73
C LEU A 79 5.12 -7.34 2.55
N THR A 80 4.26 -8.32 2.79
CA THR A 80 3.76 -9.25 1.76
C THR A 80 2.25 -9.10 1.62
N ALA A 81 1.65 -9.81 0.66
CA ALA A 81 0.20 -9.82 0.51
C ALA A 81 -0.53 -10.33 1.77
N GLU A 82 0.12 -11.16 2.59
CA GLU A 82 -0.46 -11.73 3.81
C GLU A 82 -0.62 -10.70 4.94
N ASP A 83 0.08 -9.56 4.87
CA ASP A 83 -0.06 -8.46 5.82
C ASP A 83 -1.31 -7.59 5.53
N PHE A 84 -2.07 -7.92 4.48
CA PHE A 84 -3.24 -7.14 4.03
C PHE A 84 -4.51 -8.00 3.89
N VAL A 85 -5.66 -7.36 4.12
CA VAL A 85 -6.95 -7.85 3.63
C VAL A 85 -7.38 -6.95 2.48
N LEU A 86 -7.39 -7.50 1.26
CA LEU A 86 -7.57 -6.80 -0.02
C LEU A 86 -9.02 -6.72 -0.49
#